data_AF-A0A4S2KP30-F1
#
_entry.id   AF-A0A4S2KP30-F1
#
_cell.length_a   1.000
_cell.length_b   1.000
_cell.length_c   1.000
_cell.angle_alpha   90.00
_cell.angle_beta   90.00
_cell.angle_gamma   90.00
#
_symmetry.space_group_name_H-M   'P 1'
#
loop_
_entity.id
_entity.type
_entity.pdbx_description
1 polymer ?
#
loop_
_entity_poly.entity_id
_entity_poly.type
_entity_poly.pdbx_seq_one_letter_code
_entity_poly.pdbx_strand_id
1 'polypeptide(L)'
;GDYVICRFIVDRLEPAKKENKDSSHLYESYNYAFALSSKSWGSYGVSLLRFWKEKFSQNKENKSKIQDIVSKLEITSGELHLIFSSLDKELKRTTISFTETSILNFSDAKSIFKKTLMQLESAKKYFTVDTNIVIYAKITLKISDTYKYFADFEERRDNQIKLHKQRVKCLEDACKNFRTTIRSDRELQIYKRIWYEMVTSCSKIMDLMMEETYYDESFEETSMKAKQYVKIIAENINFYLNV
;
A
#
# COMPACT_ATOMS: atom_id res chain seq x y z
N GLY A 1 -7.99 17.10 2.78
CA GLY A 1 -8.83 16.02 2.28
C GLY A 1 -9.95 15.74 3.25
N ASP A 2 -9.62 15.15 4.39
CA ASP A 2 -10.60 14.71 5.39
C ASP A 2 -11.51 15.83 5.88
N TYR A 3 -10.98 17.02 6.23
CA TYR A 3 -11.81 18.16 6.64
C TYR A 3 -12.95 18.48 5.66
N VAL A 4 -12.66 18.47 4.35
CA VAL A 4 -13.64 18.75 3.30
C VAL A 4 -14.72 17.67 3.26
N ILE A 5 -14.33 16.41 3.47
CA ILE A 5 -15.27 15.28 3.57
C ILE A 5 -16.14 15.41 4.82
N CYS A 6 -15.58 15.82 5.96
CA CYS A 6 -16.33 16.07 7.20
C CYS A 6 -17.39 17.13 7.02
N ARG A 7 -16.98 18.29 6.48
CA ARG A 7 -17.87 19.41 6.16
C ARG A 7 -18.98 18.96 5.20
N PHE A 8 -18.64 18.19 4.17
CA PHE A 8 -19.65 17.66 3.25
C PHE A 8 -20.67 16.74 3.94
N ILE A 9 -20.22 15.88 4.88
CA ILE A 9 -21.11 15.04 5.68
C ILE A 9 -22.09 15.90 6.48
N VAL A 10 -21.55 16.83 7.28
CA VAL A 10 -22.31 17.65 8.23
C VAL A 10 -23.22 18.64 7.51
N ASP A 11 -22.70 19.33 6.50
CA ASP A 11 -23.38 20.48 5.89
C ASP A 11 -24.36 20.05 4.78
N ARG A 12 -24.19 18.86 4.17
CA ARG A 12 -25.00 18.44 3.01
C ARG A 12 -25.66 17.09 3.15
N LEU A 13 -24.95 16.06 3.61
CA LEU A 13 -25.47 14.70 3.67
C LEU A 13 -26.43 14.47 4.84
N GLU A 14 -26.11 14.94 6.05
CA GLU A 14 -26.99 14.81 7.21
C GLU A 14 -28.32 15.57 7.06
N PRO A 15 -28.35 16.82 6.55
CA PRO A 15 -29.59 17.53 6.30
C PRO A 15 -30.46 16.85 5.22
N ALA A 16 -29.86 16.40 4.11
CA ALA A 16 -30.59 15.73 3.04
C ALA A 16 -31.25 14.42 3.51
N LYS A 17 -30.59 13.67 4.41
CA LYS A 17 -31.17 12.48 5.06
C LYS A 17 -32.37 12.82 5.95
N LYS A 18 -32.30 13.90 6.73
CA LYS A 18 -33.40 14.33 7.60
C LYS A 18 -34.62 14.80 6.81
N GLU A 19 -34.40 15.36 5.62
CA GLU A 19 -35.46 15.88 4.75
C GLU A 19 -36.07 14.83 3.80
N ASN A 20 -35.66 13.55 3.86
CA ASN A 20 -36.09 12.48 2.94
C ASN A 20 -36.00 12.86 1.44
N LYS A 21 -35.03 13.72 1.08
CA LYS A 21 -34.77 14.09 -0.31
C LYS A 21 -33.98 12.99 -1.00
N ASP A 22 -34.21 12.82 -2.30
CA ASP A 22 -33.33 11.99 -3.13
C ASP A 22 -31.90 12.55 -3.04
N SER A 23 -31.03 11.78 -2.40
CA SER A 23 -29.66 12.13 -2.05
C SER A 23 -28.64 11.17 -2.69
N SER A 24 -29.08 10.39 -3.68
CA SER A 24 -28.25 9.39 -4.37
C SER A 24 -26.94 10.01 -4.92
N HIS A 25 -27.03 11.13 -5.63
CA HIS A 25 -25.87 11.83 -6.19
C HIS A 25 -24.91 12.38 -5.11
N LEU A 26 -25.45 12.79 -3.95
CA LEU A 26 -24.61 13.24 -2.82
C LEU A 26 -23.83 12.07 -2.21
N TYR A 27 -24.46 10.90 -2.14
CA TYR A 27 -23.83 9.67 -1.65
C TYR A 27 -22.74 9.18 -2.61
N GLU A 28 -22.98 9.23 -3.93
CA GLU A 28 -21.98 8.89 -4.94
C GLU A 28 -20.77 9.84 -4.87
N SER A 29 -21.01 11.14 -4.79
CA SER A 29 -19.96 12.16 -4.64
C SER A 29 -19.14 11.96 -3.36
N TYR A 30 -19.81 11.63 -2.26
CA TYR A 30 -19.16 11.32 -1.00
C TYR A 30 -18.30 10.06 -1.08
N ASN A 31 -18.82 8.97 -1.63
CA ASN A 31 -18.09 7.71 -1.75
C ASN A 31 -16.85 7.87 -2.62
N TYR A 32 -16.97 8.62 -3.73
CA TYR A 32 -15.83 8.97 -4.57
C TYR A 32 -14.77 9.77 -3.80
N ALA A 33 -15.18 10.82 -3.09
CA ALA A 33 -14.27 11.65 -2.31
C ALA A 33 -13.59 10.87 -1.18
N PHE A 34 -14.35 10.02 -0.48
CA PHE A 34 -13.85 9.13 0.55
C PHE A 34 -12.81 8.15 -0.02
N ALA A 35 -13.12 7.48 -1.13
CA ALA A 35 -12.20 6.56 -1.77
C ALA A 35 -10.90 7.26 -2.24
N LEU A 36 -10.98 8.49 -2.74
CA LEU A 36 -9.81 9.29 -3.07
C LEU A 36 -8.98 9.65 -1.83
N SER A 37 -9.64 9.98 -0.71
CA SER A 37 -8.93 10.27 0.54
C SER A 37 -8.23 9.03 1.06
N SER A 38 -8.92 7.89 1.11
CA SER A 38 -8.34 6.60 1.47
C SER A 38 -7.16 6.21 0.58
N LYS A 39 -7.25 6.43 -0.74
CA LYS A 39 -6.12 6.22 -1.65
C LYS A 39 -4.91 7.10 -1.29
N SER A 40 -5.18 8.35 -0.94
CA SER A 40 -4.15 9.35 -0.61
C SER A 40 -3.46 9.00 0.70
N TRP A 41 -4.23 8.65 1.74
CA TRP A 41 -3.70 8.17 3.01
C TRP A 41 -2.91 6.86 2.89
N GLY A 42 -3.41 5.90 2.12
CA GLY A 42 -2.66 4.69 1.80
C GLY A 42 -1.35 5.00 1.07
N SER A 43 -1.37 5.94 0.12
CA SER A 43 -0.15 6.36 -0.59
C SER A 43 0.86 7.07 0.31
N TYR A 44 0.38 7.82 1.30
CA TYR A 44 1.21 8.42 2.35
C TYR A 44 1.87 7.35 3.21
N GLY A 45 1.10 6.38 3.73
CA GLY A 45 1.64 5.28 4.52
C GLY A 45 2.67 4.42 3.78
N VAL A 46 2.47 4.16 2.47
CA VAL A 46 3.50 3.53 1.61
C VAL A 46 4.78 4.34 1.57
N SER A 47 4.67 5.66 1.38
CA SER A 47 5.83 6.55 1.32
C SER A 47 6.58 6.58 2.66
N LEU A 48 5.86 6.51 3.78
CA LEU A 48 6.43 6.46 5.12
C LEU A 48 7.23 5.17 5.34
N LEU A 49 6.65 4.01 5.01
CA LEU A 49 7.36 2.72 5.07
C LEU A 49 8.62 2.73 4.22
N ARG A 50 8.51 3.23 2.97
CA ARG A 50 9.65 3.33 2.06
C ARG A 50 10.76 4.21 2.63
N PHE A 51 10.42 5.41 3.07
CA PHE A 51 11.36 6.39 3.59
C PHE A 51 12.15 5.82 4.76
N TRP A 52 11.46 5.26 5.75
CA TRP A 52 12.12 4.68 6.92
C TRP A 52 12.92 3.44 6.57
N LYS A 53 12.44 2.58 5.66
CA LYS A 53 13.21 1.46 5.14
C LYS A 53 14.54 1.89 4.52
N GLU A 54 14.51 2.93 3.69
CA GLU A 54 15.72 3.49 3.06
C GLU A 54 16.66 4.08 4.12
N LYS A 55 16.12 4.77 5.13
CA LYS A 55 16.88 5.33 6.24
C LYS A 55 17.54 4.26 7.13
N PHE A 56 16.82 3.19 7.48
CA PHE A 56 17.40 2.08 8.24
C PHE A 56 18.48 1.35 7.45
N SER A 57 18.32 1.24 6.13
CA SER A 57 19.33 0.62 5.25
C SER A 57 20.62 1.44 5.18
N GLN A 58 20.52 2.78 5.05
CA GLN A 58 21.67 3.69 4.97
C GLN A 58 22.42 3.84 6.30
N ASN A 59 21.73 3.67 7.43
CA ASN A 59 22.29 3.93 8.76
C ASN A 59 22.78 2.68 9.49
N LYS A 60 22.80 1.50 8.85
CA LYS A 60 23.54 0.32 9.37
C LYS A 60 25.02 0.63 9.62
N GLU A 61 25.57 1.67 8.98
CA GLU A 61 26.95 2.14 9.16
C GLU A 61 27.12 3.27 10.20
N ASN A 62 26.04 3.94 10.67
CA ASN A 62 26.12 5.04 11.64
C ASN A 62 24.79 5.26 12.40
N LYS A 63 24.65 4.64 13.58
CA LYS A 63 23.43 4.71 14.42
C LYS A 63 23.08 6.11 14.94
N SER A 64 24.06 7.01 15.12
CA SER A 64 23.84 8.35 15.69
C SER A 64 22.96 9.27 14.81
N LYS A 65 23.02 9.12 13.48
CA LYS A 65 22.29 9.99 12.54
C LYS A 65 20.77 9.80 12.57
N ILE A 66 20.26 8.63 13.00
CA ILE A 66 18.80 8.40 13.10
C ILE A 66 18.22 9.29 14.19
N GLN A 67 18.89 9.38 15.34
CA GLN A 67 18.39 10.13 16.49
C GLN A 67 18.33 11.63 16.20
N ASP A 68 19.31 12.17 15.49
CA ASP A 68 19.31 13.57 15.04
C ASP A 68 18.17 13.87 14.05
N ILE A 69 17.86 12.95 13.14
CA ILE A 69 16.77 13.11 12.18
C ILE A 69 15.41 13.03 12.87
N VAL A 70 15.22 12.08 13.80
CA VAL A 70 13.99 11.97 14.61
C VAL A 70 13.79 13.26 15.39
N SER A 71 14.84 13.76 16.04
CA SER A 71 14.81 15.03 16.77
C SER A 71 14.48 16.22 15.86
N LYS A 72 14.94 16.20 14.60
CA LYS A 72 14.66 17.24 13.59
C LYS A 72 13.25 17.13 12.97
N LEU A 73 12.66 15.94 12.95
CA LEU A 73 11.28 15.69 12.52
C LEU A 73 10.26 15.98 13.64
N GLU A 74 10.68 15.85 14.90
CA GLU A 74 9.88 16.24 16.07
C GLU A 74 9.72 17.77 16.20
N ILE A 75 10.54 18.55 15.49
CA ILE A 75 10.42 20.02 15.46
C ILE A 75 9.28 20.44 14.52
N THR A 76 8.35 21.23 15.09
CA THR A 76 7.13 21.87 14.55
C THR A 76 5.78 21.16 14.74
N SER A 77 5.64 20.24 15.71
CA SER A 77 4.29 19.96 16.23
C SER A 77 3.68 21.18 16.96
N GLY A 78 4.53 22.07 17.52
CA GLY A 78 4.09 23.24 18.28
C GLY A 78 3.60 24.43 17.44
N GLU A 79 4.15 24.66 16.25
CA GLU A 79 3.76 25.79 15.38
C GLU A 79 2.52 25.48 14.52
N LEU A 80 2.32 24.22 14.11
CA LEU A 80 1.13 23.81 13.36
C LEU A 80 -0.15 23.78 14.21
N HIS A 81 -0.02 23.59 15.52
CA HIS A 81 -1.14 23.45 16.47
C HIS A 81 -1.91 24.76 16.69
N LEU A 82 -1.32 25.92 16.34
CA LEU A 82 -1.94 27.23 16.55
C LEU A 82 -2.92 27.61 15.43
N ILE A 83 -2.76 27.07 14.22
CA ILE A 83 -3.60 27.42 13.06
C ILE A 83 -4.85 26.52 12.96
N PHE A 84 -4.80 25.29 13.52
CA PHE A 84 -5.85 24.27 13.33
C PHE A 84 -6.48 23.74 14.62
N SER A 85 -6.26 24.39 15.77
CA SER A 85 -6.81 23.95 17.07
C SER A 85 -8.35 23.83 17.11
N SER A 86 -9.06 24.64 16.32
CA SER A 86 -10.52 24.51 16.12
C SER A 86 -10.89 23.34 15.19
N LEU A 87 -10.04 23.03 14.22
CA LEU A 87 -10.17 21.93 13.26
C LEU A 87 -10.01 20.57 13.96
N ASP A 88 -9.12 20.47 14.94
CA ASP A 88 -8.83 19.22 15.67
C ASP A 88 -10.05 18.64 16.39
N LYS A 89 -10.95 19.47 16.91
CA LYS A 89 -12.21 19.00 17.54
C LYS A 89 -13.21 18.45 16.52
N GLU A 90 -13.25 19.02 15.31
CA GLU A 90 -14.10 18.54 14.21
C GLU A 90 -13.51 17.31 13.52
N LEU A 91 -12.19 17.30 13.29
CA LEU A 91 -11.46 16.16 12.71
C LEU A 91 -11.33 14.99 13.67
N LYS A 92 -11.39 15.17 14.99
CA LYS A 92 -11.49 14.03 15.93
C LYS A 92 -12.70 13.14 15.67
N ARG A 93 -13.76 13.67 15.03
CA ARG A 93 -14.94 12.88 14.64
C ARG A 93 -14.68 12.00 13.41
N THR A 94 -13.62 12.27 12.67
CA THR A 94 -13.21 11.61 11.44
C THR A 94 -11.80 11.08 11.62
N THR A 95 -11.72 9.79 11.92
CA THR A 95 -10.53 9.00 12.18
C THR A 95 -9.31 9.46 11.36
N ILE A 96 -8.47 10.35 11.91
CA ILE A 96 -7.16 10.67 11.33
C ILE A 96 -6.38 9.36 11.34
N SER A 97 -6.14 8.81 10.16
CA SER A 97 -5.67 7.43 10.04
C SER A 97 -4.19 7.27 10.41
N PHE A 98 -3.39 8.34 10.39
CA PHE A 98 -1.96 8.34 10.68
C PHE A 98 -1.62 9.52 11.58
N THR A 99 -1.33 9.22 12.85
CA THR A 99 -0.75 10.19 13.81
C THR A 99 0.76 10.02 13.91
N GLU A 100 1.29 8.89 13.42
CA GLU A 100 2.68 8.51 13.49
C GLU A 100 3.46 9.05 12.27
N THR A 101 4.45 9.91 12.53
CA THR A 101 5.35 10.46 11.50
C THR A 101 6.71 9.74 11.47
N SER A 102 6.99 8.89 12.46
CA SER A 102 8.25 8.15 12.60
C SER A 102 8.01 6.65 12.78
N ILE A 103 8.95 5.85 12.27
CA ILE A 103 9.03 4.40 12.50
C ILE A 103 10.34 4.17 13.25
N LEU A 104 10.25 3.84 14.54
CA LEU A 104 11.43 3.60 15.38
C LEU A 104 11.73 2.11 15.53
N ASN A 105 10.69 1.28 15.46
CA ASN A 105 10.79 -0.16 15.62
C ASN A 105 9.79 -0.91 14.71
N PHE A 106 9.86 -2.24 14.74
CA PHE A 106 8.97 -3.11 13.97
C PHE A 106 7.49 -2.95 14.32
N SER A 107 7.15 -2.65 15.59
CA SER A 107 5.76 -2.44 16.03
C SER A 107 5.17 -1.19 15.36
N ASP A 108 5.94 -0.11 15.26
CA ASP A 108 5.52 1.12 14.57
C ASP A 108 5.31 0.84 13.08
N ALA A 109 6.26 0.14 12.45
CA ALA A 109 6.15 -0.27 11.04
C ALA A 109 4.91 -1.12 10.80
N LYS A 110 4.59 -2.05 11.71
CA LYS A 110 3.41 -2.92 11.64
C LYS A 110 2.10 -2.16 11.81
N SER A 111 2.08 -1.15 12.68
CA SER A 111 0.93 -0.25 12.85
C SER A 111 0.66 0.51 11.55
N ILE A 112 1.68 1.14 10.98
CA ILE A 112 1.60 1.89 9.71
C ILE A 112 1.21 0.96 8.56
N PHE A 113 1.78 -0.25 8.49
CA PHE A 113 1.43 -1.27 7.51
C PHE A 113 -0.07 -1.61 7.55
N LYS A 114 -0.63 -1.89 8.74
CA LYS A 114 -2.06 -2.21 8.90
C LYS A 114 -2.95 -1.05 8.47
N LYS A 115 -2.66 0.16 8.95
CA LYS A 115 -3.39 1.39 8.59
C LYS A 115 -3.34 1.65 7.09
N THR A 116 -2.18 1.46 6.48
CA THR A 116 -1.95 1.62 5.03
C THR A 116 -2.79 0.64 4.22
N LEU A 117 -2.73 -0.65 4.55
CA LEU A 117 -3.54 -1.67 3.88
C LEU A 117 -5.04 -1.39 4.03
N MET A 118 -5.50 -1.03 5.24
CA MET A 118 -6.90 -0.69 5.48
C MET A 118 -7.39 0.43 4.55
N GLN A 119 -6.59 1.49 4.41
CA GLN A 119 -6.94 2.63 3.55
C GLN A 119 -6.90 2.25 2.06
N LEU A 120 -5.88 1.51 1.61
CA LEU A 120 -5.78 1.08 0.22
C LEU A 120 -6.91 0.11 -0.16
N GLU A 121 -7.24 -0.85 0.69
CA GLU A 121 -8.37 -1.77 0.46
C GLU A 121 -9.71 -1.04 0.50
N SER A 122 -9.88 -0.04 1.35
CA SER A 122 -11.09 0.80 1.36
C SER A 122 -11.25 1.56 0.04
N ALA A 123 -10.17 2.10 -0.52
CA ALA A 123 -10.19 2.72 -1.84
C ALA A 123 -10.45 1.70 -2.96
N LYS A 124 -9.88 0.49 -2.85
CA LYS A 124 -10.03 -0.60 -3.84
C LYS A 124 -11.46 -1.14 -3.93
N LYS A 125 -12.24 -1.08 -2.85
CA LYS A 125 -13.68 -1.43 -2.86
C LYS A 125 -14.50 -0.51 -3.77
N TYR A 126 -14.12 0.75 -3.89
CA TYR A 126 -14.80 1.72 -4.75
C TYR A 126 -14.25 1.72 -6.18
N PHE A 127 -12.92 1.78 -6.31
CA PHE A 127 -12.23 1.74 -7.60
C PHE A 127 -11.97 0.28 -7.99
N THR A 128 -12.98 -0.36 -8.57
CA THR A 128 -12.92 -1.72 -9.11
C THR A 128 -12.38 -1.73 -10.55
N VAL A 129 -12.21 -2.91 -11.11
CA VAL A 129 -11.83 -3.10 -12.52
C VAL A 129 -12.88 -2.45 -13.43
N ASP A 130 -14.17 -2.60 -13.10
CA ASP A 130 -15.28 -2.10 -13.91
C ASP A 130 -15.46 -0.58 -13.80
N THR A 131 -15.21 -0.01 -12.61
CA THR A 131 -15.37 1.45 -12.42
C THR A 131 -14.16 2.23 -12.93
N ASN A 132 -12.94 1.79 -12.61
CA ASN A 132 -11.72 2.42 -13.10
C ASN A 132 -10.49 1.48 -12.97
N ILE A 133 -10.25 0.67 -14.01
CA ILE A 133 -9.13 -0.28 -14.05
C ILE A 133 -7.76 0.38 -13.79
N VAL A 134 -7.54 1.60 -14.28
CA VAL A 134 -6.28 2.34 -14.09
C VAL A 134 -6.05 2.70 -12.63
N ILE A 135 -7.08 3.17 -11.92
CA ILE A 135 -6.96 3.49 -10.49
C ILE A 135 -6.88 2.21 -9.66
N TYR A 136 -7.70 1.20 -9.95
CA TYR A 136 -7.66 -0.13 -9.32
C TYR A 136 -6.23 -0.72 -9.35
N ALA A 137 -5.60 -0.65 -10.52
CA ALA A 137 -4.25 -1.15 -10.75
C ALA A 137 -3.19 -0.37 -9.96
N LYS A 138 -3.29 0.96 -9.94
CA LYS A 138 -2.40 1.82 -9.15
C LYS A 138 -2.54 1.54 -7.65
N ILE A 139 -3.75 1.29 -7.16
CA ILE A 139 -3.99 0.89 -5.77
C ILE A 139 -3.36 -0.48 -5.49
N THR A 140 -3.53 -1.44 -6.41
CA THR A 140 -2.93 -2.78 -6.27
C THR A 140 -1.40 -2.72 -6.25
N LEU A 141 -0.78 -1.90 -7.10
CA LEU A 141 0.66 -1.64 -7.04
C LEU A 141 1.08 -1.04 -5.69
N LYS A 142 0.28 -0.13 -5.12
CA LYS A 142 0.54 0.44 -3.78
C LYS A 142 0.39 -0.59 -2.67
N ILE A 143 -0.58 -1.52 -2.77
CA ILE A 143 -0.70 -2.63 -1.83
C ILE A 143 0.54 -3.52 -1.91
N SER A 144 0.97 -3.87 -3.13
CA SER A 144 2.24 -4.59 -3.37
C SER A 144 3.44 -3.87 -2.75
N ASP A 145 3.58 -2.55 -2.97
CA ASP A 145 4.64 -1.73 -2.36
C ASP A 145 4.56 -1.76 -0.83
N THR A 146 3.36 -1.74 -0.25
CA THR A 146 3.13 -1.82 1.20
C THR A 146 3.72 -3.12 1.76
N TYR A 147 3.42 -4.27 1.14
CA TYR A 147 4.00 -5.56 1.52
C TYR A 147 5.52 -5.59 1.32
N LYS A 148 6.01 -5.05 0.20
CA LYS A 148 7.43 -4.99 -0.14
C LYS A 148 8.23 -4.24 0.92
N TYR A 149 7.82 -3.01 1.25
CA TYR A 149 8.56 -2.20 2.21
C TYR A 149 8.40 -2.70 3.65
N PHE A 150 7.24 -3.26 4.02
CA PHE A 150 7.06 -3.83 5.35
C PHE A 150 7.90 -5.11 5.56
N ALA A 151 8.06 -5.95 4.53
CA ALA A 151 8.89 -7.16 4.60
C ALA A 151 10.35 -6.85 5.00
N ASP A 152 10.89 -5.69 4.61
CA ASP A 152 12.24 -5.28 4.96
C ASP A 152 12.42 -4.97 6.47
N PHE A 153 11.33 -4.73 7.22
CA PHE A 153 11.38 -4.57 8.67
C PHE A 153 11.26 -5.90 9.42
N GLU A 154 10.82 -6.96 8.76
CA GLU A 154 10.66 -8.27 9.38
C GLU A 154 11.99 -9.01 9.41
N GLU A 155 12.41 -9.46 10.59
CA GLU A 155 13.69 -10.16 10.76
C GLU A 155 13.55 -11.65 10.43
N ARG A 156 12.37 -12.25 10.67
CA ARG A 156 12.15 -13.67 10.41
C ARG A 156 11.89 -13.92 8.93
N ARG A 157 12.81 -14.64 8.29
CA ARG A 157 12.71 -15.02 6.87
C ARG A 157 11.38 -15.65 6.48
N ASP A 158 10.83 -16.58 7.28
CA ASP A 158 9.52 -17.19 6.99
C ASP A 158 8.40 -16.16 6.86
N ASN A 159 8.45 -15.12 7.69
CA ASN A 159 7.48 -14.04 7.66
C ASN A 159 7.72 -13.12 6.45
N GLN A 160 8.97 -12.84 6.08
CA GLN A 160 9.31 -12.14 4.83
C GLN A 160 8.76 -12.89 3.61
N ILE A 161 8.98 -14.21 3.54
CA ILE A 161 8.44 -15.08 2.48
C ILE A 161 6.92 -15.00 2.46
N LYS A 162 6.24 -15.09 3.61
CA LYS A 162 4.77 -14.94 3.70
C LYS A 162 4.29 -13.59 3.16
N LEU A 163 4.98 -12.49 3.48
CA LEU A 163 4.64 -11.15 3.00
C LEU A 163 4.83 -11.04 1.48
N HIS A 164 5.93 -11.56 0.93
CA HIS A 164 6.15 -11.58 -0.52
C HIS A 164 5.19 -12.52 -1.25
N LYS A 165 4.75 -13.63 -0.64
CA LYS A 165 3.69 -14.50 -1.17
C LYS A 165 2.36 -13.75 -1.28
N GLN A 166 1.99 -12.96 -0.27
CA GLN A 166 0.80 -12.11 -0.33
C GLN A 166 0.91 -11.04 -1.44
N ARG A 167 2.11 -10.48 -1.61
CA ARG A 167 2.39 -9.55 -2.72
C ARG A 167 2.20 -10.23 -4.09
N VAL A 168 2.73 -11.43 -4.30
CA VAL A 168 2.54 -12.20 -5.55
C VAL A 168 1.06 -12.45 -5.80
N LYS A 169 0.31 -12.93 -4.80
CA LYS A 169 -1.13 -13.18 -4.94
C LYS A 169 -1.90 -11.94 -5.40
N CYS A 170 -1.64 -10.79 -4.76
CA CYS A 170 -2.30 -9.53 -5.10
C CYS A 170 -2.00 -9.06 -6.54
N LEU A 171 -0.75 -9.23 -6.99
CA LEU A 171 -0.33 -8.85 -8.34
C LEU A 171 -0.85 -9.82 -9.41
N GLU A 172 -0.90 -11.11 -9.10
CA GLU A 172 -1.45 -12.14 -9.99
C GLU A 172 -2.93 -11.91 -10.27
N ASP A 173 -3.71 -11.59 -9.24
CA ASP A 173 -5.13 -11.23 -9.36
C ASP A 173 -5.31 -9.99 -10.26
N ALA A 174 -4.43 -8.99 -10.16
CA ALA A 174 -4.47 -7.84 -11.05
C ALA A 174 -4.09 -8.20 -12.49
N CYS A 175 -3.07 -9.05 -12.70
CA CYS A 175 -2.68 -9.49 -14.04
C CYS A 175 -3.84 -10.20 -14.77
N LYS A 176 -4.59 -11.07 -14.07
CA LYS A 176 -5.77 -11.76 -14.63
C LYS A 176 -6.81 -10.77 -15.16
N ASN A 177 -7.07 -9.69 -14.42
CA ASN A 177 -8.04 -8.66 -14.81
C ASN A 177 -7.57 -7.80 -16.00
N PHE A 178 -6.27 -7.58 -16.14
CA PHE A 178 -5.74 -6.84 -17.29
C PHE A 178 -5.70 -7.65 -18.57
N ARG A 179 -5.39 -8.96 -18.50
CA ARG A 179 -5.35 -9.84 -19.68
C ARG A 179 -6.61 -9.76 -20.54
N THR A 180 -7.76 -9.45 -19.93
CA THR A 180 -9.06 -9.38 -20.60
C THR A 180 -9.44 -7.98 -21.10
N THR A 181 -8.73 -6.92 -20.72
CA THR A 181 -9.28 -5.55 -20.76
C THR A 181 -8.30 -4.45 -21.22
N ILE A 182 -7.13 -4.76 -21.78
CA ILE A 182 -6.21 -3.71 -22.25
C ILE A 182 -6.81 -2.97 -23.45
N ARG A 183 -7.03 -1.66 -23.31
CA ARG A 183 -7.64 -0.79 -24.33
C ARG A 183 -6.79 0.44 -24.67
N SER A 184 -5.75 0.75 -23.89
CA SER A 184 -4.90 1.92 -24.11
C SER A 184 -3.43 1.69 -23.74
N ASP A 185 -2.54 2.49 -24.32
CA ASP A 185 -1.11 2.49 -23.98
C ASP A 185 -0.86 2.72 -22.49
N ARG A 186 -1.67 3.58 -21.85
CA ARG A 186 -1.57 3.85 -20.42
C ARG A 186 -1.83 2.60 -19.59
N GLU A 187 -2.85 1.82 -19.94
CA GLU A 187 -3.17 0.55 -19.29
C GLU A 187 -2.06 -0.48 -19.53
N LEU A 188 -1.54 -0.55 -20.76
CA LEU A 188 -0.42 -1.42 -21.10
C LEU A 188 0.83 -1.10 -20.24
N GLN A 189 1.17 0.17 -20.06
CA GLN A 189 2.31 0.58 -19.23
C GLN A 189 2.13 0.18 -17.75
N ILE A 190 0.91 0.33 -17.23
CA ILE A 190 0.59 -0.09 -15.86
C ILE A 190 0.66 -1.61 -15.73
N TYR A 191 0.16 -2.34 -16.71
CA TYR A 191 0.24 -3.79 -16.76
C TYR A 191 1.69 -4.28 -16.80
N LYS A 192 2.54 -3.70 -17.66
CA LYS A 192 3.99 -3.96 -17.69
C LYS A 192 4.65 -3.72 -16.34
N ARG A 193 4.22 -2.70 -15.60
CA ARG A 193 4.70 -2.45 -14.23
C ARG A 193 4.24 -3.51 -13.23
N ILE A 194 2.98 -3.95 -13.27
CA ILE A 194 2.48 -5.05 -12.41
C ILE A 194 3.30 -6.31 -12.67
N TRP A 195 3.60 -6.62 -13.93
CA TRP A 195 4.47 -7.73 -14.30
C TRP A 195 5.84 -7.65 -13.67
N TYR A 196 6.52 -6.53 -13.87
CA TYR A 196 7.85 -6.31 -13.33
C TYR A 196 7.88 -6.50 -11.81
N GLU A 197 6.90 -5.92 -11.10
CA GLU A 197 6.81 -6.06 -9.64
C GLU A 197 6.54 -7.51 -9.22
N MET A 198 5.76 -8.27 -9.99
CA MET A 198 5.45 -9.67 -9.68
C MET A 198 6.69 -10.56 -9.86
N VAL A 199 7.38 -10.44 -10.99
CA VAL A 199 8.64 -11.16 -11.24
C VAL A 199 9.65 -10.84 -10.15
N THR A 200 9.82 -9.55 -9.82
CA THR A 200 10.73 -9.13 -8.75
C THR A 200 10.34 -9.75 -7.39
N SER A 201 9.04 -9.89 -7.11
CA SER A 201 8.58 -10.53 -5.87
C SER A 201 8.85 -12.03 -5.87
N CYS A 202 8.63 -12.73 -6.98
CA CYS A 202 8.96 -14.14 -7.14
C CYS A 202 10.46 -14.38 -6.98
N SER A 203 11.31 -13.57 -7.62
CA SER A 203 12.76 -13.62 -7.46
C SER A 203 13.16 -13.44 -6.00
N LYS A 204 12.59 -12.44 -5.31
CA LYS A 204 12.91 -12.22 -3.89
C LYS A 204 12.50 -13.41 -3.00
N ILE A 205 11.40 -14.09 -3.30
CA ILE A 205 11.02 -15.32 -2.59
C ILE A 205 12.06 -16.42 -2.82
N MET A 206 12.48 -16.62 -4.07
CA MET A 206 13.51 -17.62 -4.40
C MET A 206 14.84 -17.30 -3.72
N ASP A 207 15.28 -16.04 -3.73
CA ASP A 207 16.50 -15.62 -3.04
C ASP A 207 16.43 -15.95 -1.54
N LEU A 208 15.29 -15.63 -0.90
CA LEU A 208 15.07 -15.94 0.51
C LEU A 208 15.05 -17.46 0.77
N MET A 209 14.51 -18.27 -0.14
CA MET A 209 14.47 -19.73 -0.01
C MET A 209 15.84 -20.39 -0.23
N MET A 210 16.69 -19.81 -1.06
CA MET A 210 17.97 -20.39 -1.50
C MET A 210 19.18 -19.91 -0.66
N GLU A 211 19.00 -18.92 0.22
CA GLU A 211 20.06 -18.51 1.15
C GLU A 211 20.46 -19.68 2.07
N GLU A 212 21.76 -19.97 2.09
CA GLU A 212 22.45 -21.13 2.68
C GLU A 212 22.13 -21.41 4.16
N THR A 213 21.55 -20.43 4.86
CA THR A 213 21.15 -20.51 6.28
C THR A 213 19.69 -20.95 6.49
N TYR A 214 18.96 -21.34 5.45
CA TYR A 214 17.55 -21.77 5.54
C TYR A 214 17.34 -23.30 5.65
N TYR A 215 18.41 -24.09 5.64
CA TYR A 215 18.29 -25.55 5.57
C TYR A 215 17.90 -26.19 6.91
N ASP A 216 16.58 -26.33 7.11
CA ASP A 216 15.93 -27.34 7.96
C ASP A 216 14.78 -28.08 7.21
N GLU A 217 14.27 -27.53 6.09
CA GLU A 217 13.36 -28.22 5.15
C GLU A 217 14.17 -29.05 4.12
N SER A 218 13.63 -30.18 3.66
CA SER A 218 14.28 -30.98 2.62
C SER A 218 14.45 -30.16 1.33
N PHE A 219 15.64 -30.19 0.74
CA PHE A 219 15.99 -29.48 -0.51
C PHE A 219 14.97 -29.71 -1.64
N GLU A 220 14.33 -30.88 -1.66
CA GLU A 220 13.35 -31.29 -2.66
C GLU A 220 12.03 -30.51 -2.57
N GLU A 221 11.56 -30.19 -1.35
CA GLU A 221 10.36 -29.38 -1.14
C GLU A 221 10.61 -27.91 -1.52
N THR A 222 11.76 -27.36 -1.13
CA THR A 222 12.21 -26.01 -1.52
C THR A 222 12.36 -25.88 -3.04
N SER A 223 12.92 -26.91 -3.68
CA SER A 223 13.05 -26.99 -5.15
C SER A 223 11.68 -26.99 -5.85
N MET A 224 10.70 -27.73 -5.32
CA MET A 224 9.35 -27.76 -5.90
C MET A 224 8.63 -26.40 -5.77
N LYS A 225 8.74 -25.74 -4.62
CA LYS A 225 8.22 -24.37 -4.41
C LYS A 225 8.90 -23.36 -5.35
N ALA A 226 10.22 -23.44 -5.53
CA ALA A 226 10.97 -22.58 -6.45
C ALA A 226 10.54 -22.80 -7.92
N LYS A 227 10.36 -24.06 -8.35
CA LYS A 227 9.87 -24.40 -9.69
C LYS A 227 8.50 -23.77 -9.99
N GLN A 228 7.62 -23.64 -9.00
CA GLN A 228 6.34 -22.95 -9.18
C GLN A 228 6.53 -21.47 -9.53
N TYR A 229 7.44 -20.76 -8.85
CA TYR A 229 7.73 -19.36 -9.15
C TYR A 229 8.43 -19.19 -10.49
N VAL A 230 9.34 -20.10 -10.86
CA VAL A 230 9.96 -20.14 -12.19
C VAL A 230 8.90 -20.33 -13.28
N LYS A 231 7.95 -21.25 -13.07
CA LYS A 231 6.82 -21.46 -13.99
C LYS A 231 5.98 -20.20 -14.14
N ILE A 232 5.63 -19.56 -13.03
CA ILE A 232 4.93 -18.26 -13.05
C ILE A 232 5.74 -17.26 -13.87
N ILE A 233 7.04 -17.10 -13.62
CA ILE A 233 7.88 -16.16 -14.40
C ILE A 233 7.88 -16.51 -15.90
N ALA A 234 8.07 -17.78 -16.26
CA ALA A 234 8.15 -18.24 -17.65
C ALA A 234 6.85 -18.05 -18.44
N GLU A 235 5.70 -18.43 -17.86
CA GLU A 235 4.37 -18.22 -18.47
C GLU A 235 4.09 -16.74 -18.74
N ASN A 236 4.75 -15.86 -17.98
CA ASN A 236 4.48 -14.44 -17.96
C ASN A 236 5.45 -13.62 -18.81
N ILE A 237 6.71 -14.05 -18.93
CA ILE A 237 7.68 -13.48 -19.89
C ILE A 237 7.20 -13.66 -21.33
N ASN A 238 6.65 -14.83 -21.66
CA ASN A 238 6.09 -15.07 -22.99
C ASN A 238 4.94 -14.10 -23.32
N PHE A 239 4.19 -13.61 -22.33
CA PHE A 239 3.15 -12.62 -22.56
C PHE A 239 3.71 -11.20 -22.68
N TYR A 240 4.75 -10.88 -21.91
CA TYR A 240 5.40 -9.55 -21.95
C TYR A 240 6.07 -9.26 -23.30
N LEU A 241 6.60 -10.29 -23.96
CA LEU A 241 7.30 -10.18 -25.24
C LEU A 241 6.38 -10.25 -26.46
N ASN A 242 5.16 -10.81 -26.30
CA ASN A 242 4.21 -11.05 -27.40
C ASN A 242 3.00 -10.09 -27.39
N VAL A 243 3.05 -9.00 -26.62
CA VAL A 243 2.07 -7.89 -26.58
C VAL A 243 2.77 -6.58 -26.94
#